data_AF-A0A9J6FIT8-F1
#
_entry.id   AF-A0A9J6FIT8-F1
#
_cell.length_a   1.000
_cell.length_b   1.000
_cell.length_c   1.000
_cell.angle_alpha   90.00
_cell.angle_beta   90.00
_cell.angle_gamma   90.00
#
_symmetry.space_group_name_H-M   'P 1'
#
loop_
_entity.id
_entity.type
_entity.pdbx_description
1 polymer ?
#
loop_
_entity_poly.entity_id
_entity_poly.type
_entity_poly.pdbx_seq_one_letter_code
_entity_poly.pdbx_strand_id
1 'polypeptide(L)'
;MHRRISNRHRGMNEDDLRRIRTTLPSRVIYIAPNVTLTKSDTEAIDRYIRKAVKKVLNIPMSTTTTKLLQLGISNSVSELVEGHLSSQRLRLTETPTGLALLQDLNISAPQTTDKKSLPQ
;
A
#
# COMPACT_ATOMS: atom_id res chain seq x y z
N MET A 1 5.77 -0.91 -18.05
CA MET A 1 4.97 -2.15 -17.97
C MET A 1 3.53 -1.87 -17.50
N HIS A 2 2.67 -1.21 -18.30
CA HIS A 2 1.23 -1.00 -17.99
C HIS A 2 0.30 -1.02 -19.23
N ARG A 3 0.78 -1.53 -20.38
CA ARG A 3 0.04 -1.47 -21.65
C ARG A 3 -1.19 -2.40 -21.70
N ARG A 4 -1.32 -3.36 -20.78
CA ARG A 4 -2.39 -4.37 -20.81
C ARG A 4 -3.65 -4.02 -20.00
N ILE A 5 -3.61 -3.02 -19.13
CA ILE A 5 -4.80 -2.61 -18.34
C ILE A 5 -5.65 -1.60 -19.11
N SER A 6 -5.04 -0.85 -20.03
CA SER A 6 -5.76 0.12 -20.86
C SER A 6 -6.26 -0.58 -22.13
N ASN A 7 -7.58 -0.63 -22.29
CA ASN A 7 -8.21 -1.11 -23.50
C ASN A 7 -7.90 -0.12 -24.64
N ARG A 8 -7.26 -0.58 -25.72
CA ARG A 8 -6.71 0.27 -26.80
C ARG A 8 -7.75 1.20 -27.48
N HIS A 9 -9.05 0.93 -27.30
CA HIS A 9 -10.17 1.62 -27.94
C HIS A 9 -11.21 2.20 -26.95
N ARG A 10 -10.97 2.17 -25.63
CA ARG A 10 -11.85 2.80 -24.63
C ARG A 10 -11.04 3.72 -23.71
N GLY A 11 -11.62 4.87 -23.34
CA GLY A 11 -11.08 5.69 -22.25
C GLY A 11 -10.99 4.89 -20.95
N MET A 12 -10.04 5.25 -20.09
CA MET A 12 -9.93 4.61 -18.77
C MET A 12 -11.10 5.06 -17.90
N ASN A 13 -11.90 4.10 -17.42
CA ASN A 13 -13.06 4.37 -16.59
C ASN A 13 -12.70 4.27 -15.10
N GLU A 14 -13.65 4.61 -14.22
CA GLU A 14 -13.50 4.47 -12.76
C GLU A 14 -13.16 3.04 -12.32
N ASP A 15 -13.63 2.04 -13.06
CA ASP A 15 -13.25 0.64 -12.84
C ASP A 15 -11.75 0.38 -13.03
N ASP A 16 -11.11 1.08 -13.97
CA ASP A 16 -9.68 0.96 -14.21
C ASP A 16 -8.87 1.66 -13.12
N LEU A 17 -9.39 2.77 -12.57
CA LEU A 17 -8.83 3.41 -11.37
C LEU A 17 -8.84 2.44 -10.21
N ARG A 18 -9.99 1.82 -9.95
CA ARG A 18 -10.15 0.85 -8.87
C ARG A 18 -9.18 -0.32 -9.04
N ARG A 19 -9.07 -0.87 -10.25
CA ARG A 19 -8.12 -1.96 -10.55
C ARG A 19 -6.68 -1.57 -10.31
N ILE A 20 -6.26 -0.38 -10.73
CA ILE A 20 -4.88 0.07 -10.55
C ILE A 20 -4.60 0.38 -9.08
N ARG A 21 -5.56 0.99 -8.38
CA ARG A 21 -5.50 1.29 -6.96
C ARG A 21 -5.39 0.05 -6.08
N THR A 22 -5.94 -1.09 -6.48
CA THR A 22 -5.78 -2.35 -5.73
C THR A 22 -4.56 -3.13 -6.19
N THR A 23 -4.36 -3.26 -7.51
CA THR A 23 -3.33 -4.14 -8.07
C THR A 23 -1.91 -3.65 -7.79
N LEU A 24 -1.66 -2.34 -7.82
CA LEU A 24 -0.33 -1.80 -7.56
C LEU A 24 0.09 -2.02 -6.09
N PRO A 25 -0.70 -1.63 -5.08
CA PRO A 25 -0.38 -1.93 -3.69
C PRO A 25 -0.20 -3.41 -3.40
N SER A 26 -1.08 -4.29 -3.89
CA SER A 26 -0.97 -5.73 -3.63
C SER A 26 0.35 -6.31 -4.13
N ARG A 27 0.85 -5.84 -5.29
CA ARG A 27 2.15 -6.26 -5.83
C ARG A 27 3.31 -5.71 -5.01
N VAL A 28 3.24 -4.44 -4.60
CA VAL A 28 4.27 -3.82 -3.76
C VAL A 28 4.37 -4.55 -2.42
N ILE A 29 3.24 -4.78 -1.76
CA ILE A 29 3.18 -5.49 -0.47
C ILE A 29 3.75 -6.90 -0.57
N TYR A 30 3.50 -7.60 -1.67
CA TYR A 30 4.03 -8.95 -1.88
C TYR A 30 5.55 -8.97 -2.08
N ILE A 31 6.10 -7.99 -2.81
CA ILE A 31 7.52 -7.97 -3.18
C ILE A 31 8.38 -7.31 -2.09
N ALA A 32 7.87 -6.26 -1.44
CA ALA A 32 8.65 -5.41 -0.53
C ALA A 32 9.37 -6.17 0.61
N PRO A 33 8.79 -7.20 1.25
CA PRO A 33 9.48 -7.94 2.31
C PRO A 33 10.61 -8.84 1.80
N ASN A 34 10.54 -9.25 0.52
CA ASN A 34 11.41 -10.26 -0.06
C ASN A 34 12.62 -9.67 -0.78
N VAL A 35 12.71 -8.33 -0.88
CA VAL A 35 13.75 -7.64 -1.64
C VAL A 35 14.30 -6.49 -0.80
N THR A 36 15.63 -6.34 -0.76
CA THR A 36 16.29 -5.19 -0.16
C THR A 36 16.08 -3.96 -1.05
N LEU A 37 15.04 -3.16 -0.75
CA LEU A 37 14.75 -1.93 -1.48
C LEU A 37 15.66 -0.80 -1.01
N THR A 38 16.43 -0.21 -1.91
CA THR A 38 17.14 1.04 -1.61
C THR A 38 16.18 2.23 -1.61
N LYS A 39 16.58 3.36 -1.00
CA LYS A 39 15.77 4.60 -1.02
C LYS A 39 15.48 5.08 -2.45
N SER A 40 16.43 4.88 -3.38
CA SER A 40 16.23 5.21 -4.79
C SER A 40 15.18 4.32 -5.46
N ASP A 41 15.12 3.04 -5.08
CA ASP A 41 14.14 2.10 -5.64
C ASP A 41 12.73 2.40 -5.14
N THR A 42 12.59 2.71 -3.84
CA THR A 42 11.29 3.09 -3.27
C THR A 42 10.76 4.35 -3.93
N GLU A 43 11.59 5.38 -4.12
CA GLU A 43 11.22 6.59 -4.86
C GLU A 43 10.86 6.30 -6.32
N ALA A 44 11.56 5.38 -6.98
CA ALA A 44 11.24 4.98 -8.34
C ALA A 44 9.86 4.33 -8.42
N ILE A 45 9.54 3.40 -7.51
CA ILE A 45 8.23 2.75 -7.43
C ILE A 45 7.14 3.79 -7.16
N ASP A 46 7.36 4.70 -6.23
CA ASP A 46 6.46 5.82 -5.92
C ASP A 46 6.18 6.69 -7.15
N ARG A 47 7.23 7.03 -7.92
CA ARG A 47 7.09 7.74 -9.19
C ARG A 47 6.26 6.93 -10.18
N TYR A 48 6.46 5.62 -10.27
CA TYR A 48 5.66 4.75 -11.16
C TYR A 48 4.18 4.71 -10.75
N ILE A 49 3.87 4.57 -9.45
CA ILE A 49 2.50 4.58 -8.94
C ILE A 49 1.82 5.91 -9.29
N ARG A 50 2.49 7.04 -9.01
CA ARG A 50 1.95 8.37 -9.34
C ARG A 50 1.72 8.54 -10.84
N LYS A 51 2.66 8.07 -11.69
CA LYS A 51 2.49 8.13 -13.15
C LYS A 51 1.33 7.27 -13.63
N ALA A 52 1.15 6.08 -13.05
CA ALA A 52 0.03 5.21 -13.37
C ALA A 52 -1.30 5.90 -13.02
N VAL A 53 -1.44 6.40 -11.78
CA VAL A 53 -2.65 7.11 -11.32
C VAL A 53 -2.96 8.33 -12.19
N LYS A 54 -1.96 9.17 -12.50
CA LYS A 54 -2.14 10.32 -13.40
C LYS A 54 -2.68 9.91 -14.76
N LYS A 55 -2.13 8.83 -15.32
CA LYS A 55 -2.54 8.30 -16.62
C LYS A 55 -3.99 7.79 -16.58
N VAL A 56 -4.41 7.15 -15.49
CA VAL A 56 -5.79 6.68 -15.37
C VAL A 56 -6.78 7.83 -15.22
N LEU A 57 -6.45 8.80 -14.37
CA LEU A 57 -7.29 9.98 -14.14
C LEU A 57 -7.30 10.94 -15.34
N ASN A 58 -6.55 10.63 -16.40
CA ASN A 58 -6.35 11.47 -17.57
C ASN A 58 -5.93 12.91 -17.22
N ILE A 59 -5.17 13.07 -16.13
CA ILE A 59 -4.64 14.35 -15.69
C ILE A 59 -3.25 14.60 -16.27
N PRO A 60 -2.85 15.87 -16.46
CA PRO A 60 -1.53 16.20 -16.96
C PRO A 60 -0.41 15.57 -16.14
N MET A 61 0.63 15.09 -16.84
CA MET A 61 1.83 14.54 -16.17
C MET A 61 2.54 15.60 -15.32
N SER A 62 2.38 16.87 -15.68
CA SER A 62 2.87 18.07 -14.98
C SER A 62 2.17 18.36 -13.65
N THR A 63 1.04 17.71 -13.33
CA THR A 63 0.32 17.94 -12.07
C THR A 63 1.25 17.71 -10.87
N THR A 64 1.23 18.64 -9.92
CA THR A 64 2.09 18.58 -8.74
C THR A 64 1.80 17.34 -7.88
N THR A 65 2.85 16.76 -7.31
CA THR A 65 2.73 15.60 -6.41
C THR A 65 1.88 15.92 -5.18
N THR A 66 1.97 17.15 -4.67
CA THR A 66 1.20 17.63 -3.52
C THR A 66 -0.31 17.57 -3.77
N LYS A 67 -0.79 18.06 -4.91
CA LYS A 67 -2.20 17.98 -5.29
C LYS A 67 -2.67 16.54 -5.45
N LEU A 68 -1.81 15.66 -5.97
CA LEU A 68 -2.15 14.26 -6.15
C LEU A 68 -2.25 13.49 -4.82
N LEU A 69 -1.39 13.83 -3.85
CA LEU A 69 -1.45 13.28 -2.49
C LEU A 69 -2.66 13.81 -1.72
N GLN A 70 -3.02 15.08 -1.89
CA GLN A 70 -4.23 15.68 -1.29
C GLN A 70 -5.53 14.98 -1.72
N LEU A 71 -5.55 14.37 -2.91
CA LEU A 71 -6.72 13.60 -3.37
C LEU A 71 -6.86 12.25 -2.63
N GLY A 72 -5.83 11.78 -1.91
CA GLY A 72 -5.87 10.49 -1.20
C GLY A 72 -5.99 9.26 -2.12
N ILE A 73 -5.72 9.42 -3.42
CA ILE A 73 -5.91 8.36 -4.42
C ILE A 73 -4.72 7.40 -4.46
N SER A 74 -3.50 7.89 -4.18
CA SER A 74 -2.27 7.10 -4.18
C SER A 74 -1.69 6.97 -2.77
N ASN A 75 -1.48 5.75 -2.32
CA ASN A 75 -0.70 5.46 -1.12
C ASN A 75 0.79 5.52 -1.45
N SER A 76 1.62 6.00 -0.53
CA SER A 76 3.07 5.90 -0.67
C SER A 76 3.55 4.47 -0.41
N VAL A 77 4.67 4.07 -1.00
CA VAL A 77 5.25 2.74 -0.76
C VAL A 77 5.57 2.53 0.72
N SER A 78 6.06 3.56 1.41
CA SER A 78 6.33 3.51 2.86
C SER A 78 5.08 3.22 3.67
N GLU A 79 3.97 3.91 3.38
CA GLU A 79 2.67 3.65 4.06
C GLU A 79 2.19 2.23 3.83
N LEU A 80 2.35 1.71 2.61
CA LEU A 80 1.95 0.33 2.29
C LEU A 80 2.77 -0.70 3.06
N VAL A 81 4.07 -0.49 3.17
CA VAL A 81 4.97 -1.37 3.94
C VAL A 81 4.65 -1.29 5.42
N GLU A 82 4.48 -0.09 5.96
CA GLU A 82 4.17 0.13 7.37
C GLU A 82 2.80 -0.43 7.76
N GLY A 83 1.77 -0.22 6.93
CA GLY A 83 0.46 -0.82 7.13
C GLY A 83 0.50 -2.35 7.06
N HIS A 84 1.30 -2.92 6.16
CA HIS A 84 1.50 -4.36 6.09
C HIS A 84 2.21 -4.91 7.33
N LEU A 85 3.30 -4.28 7.77
CA LEU A 85 4.02 -4.68 8.98
C LEU A 85 3.14 -4.58 10.22
N SER A 86 2.34 -3.52 10.33
CA SER A 86 1.38 -3.34 11.42
C SER A 86 0.35 -4.48 11.45
N SER A 87 -0.19 -4.85 10.28
CA SER A 87 -1.11 -5.98 10.15
C SER A 87 -0.46 -7.31 10.53
N GLN A 88 0.80 -7.53 10.14
CA GLN A 88 1.53 -8.74 10.51
C GLN A 88 1.80 -8.81 12.02
N ARG A 89 2.18 -7.69 12.64
CA ARG A 89 2.39 -7.61 14.09
C ARG A 89 1.10 -7.95 14.83
N LEU A 90 -0.04 -7.40 14.41
CA LEU A 90 -1.34 -7.75 14.99
C LEU A 90 -1.61 -9.25 14.86
N ARG A 91 -1.42 -9.84 13.67
CA ARG A 91 -1.59 -11.28 13.47
C ARG A 91 -0.68 -12.12 14.36
N LEU A 92 0.56 -11.70 14.60
CA LEU A 92 1.47 -12.41 15.50
C LEU A 92 0.98 -12.43 16.94
N THR A 93 0.28 -11.37 17.39
CA THR A 93 -0.33 -11.33 18.73
C THR A 93 -1.47 -12.32 18.92
N GLU A 94 -2.11 -12.79 17.84
CA GLU A 94 -3.21 -13.75 17.90
C GLU A 94 -2.73 -15.19 18.15
N THR A 95 -1.42 -15.45 18.04
CA THR A 95 -0.84 -16.79 18.18
C THR A 95 0.14 -16.87 19.36
N PRO A 96 0.13 -17.95 20.15
CA PRO A 96 1.03 -18.08 21.30
C PRO A 96 2.50 -18.10 20.88
N THR A 97 2.83 -18.75 19.76
CA THR A 97 4.17 -18.75 19.17
C THR A 97 4.59 -17.36 18.67
N GLY A 98 3.67 -16.62 18.04
CA GLY A 98 3.93 -15.26 17.57
C GLY A 98 4.15 -14.26 18.71
N LEU A 99 3.42 -14.41 19.82
CA LEU A 99 3.64 -13.62 21.03
C LEU A 99 5.02 -13.90 21.64
N ALA A 100 5.42 -15.16 21.76
CA ALA A 100 6.75 -15.52 22.27
C ALA A 100 7.86 -14.91 21.38
N LEU A 101 7.69 -14.93 20.06
CA LEU A 101 8.63 -14.31 19.11
C LEU A 101 8.69 -12.78 19.27
N LEU A 102 7.55 -12.11 19.48
CA LEU A 102 7.52 -10.67 19.71
C LEU A 102 8.21 -10.27 21.03
N GLN A 103 8.05 -11.09 22.07
CA GLN A 103 8.73 -10.93 23.36
C GLN A 103 10.25 -11.10 23.22
N ASP A 104 10.70 -12.11 22.49
CA ASP A 104 12.12 -12.36 22.22
C ASP A 104 12.78 -11.22 21.43
N LEU A 105 12.07 -10.67 20.44
CA LEU A 105 12.52 -9.52 19.66
C LEU A 105 12.37 -8.18 20.39
N ASN A 106 11.85 -8.18 21.63
CA ASN A 106 11.57 -7.00 22.44
C ASN A 106 10.71 -5.93 21.71
N ILE A 107 9.81 -6.38 20.84
CA ILE A 107 8.88 -5.53 20.09
C ILE A 107 7.60 -5.41 20.90
N SER A 108 7.27 -4.20 21.36
CA SER A 108 6.01 -3.95 22.07
C SER A 108 4.83 -4.33 21.19
N ALA A 109 3.96 -5.22 21.69
CA ALA A 109 2.76 -5.60 20.99
C ALA A 109 1.93 -4.35 20.69
N PRO A 110 1.48 -4.13 19.44
CA PRO A 110 0.55 -3.05 19.14
C PRO A 110 -0.66 -3.23 20.06
N GLN A 111 -1.01 -2.18 20.81
CA GLN A 111 -2.13 -2.21 21.74
C GLN A 111 -3.37 -2.61 20.93
N THR A 112 -3.85 -3.84 21.12
CA THR A 112 -5.23 -4.18 20.73
C THR A 112 -6.09 -3.24 21.55
N THR A 113 -6.64 -2.21 20.92
CA THR A 113 -7.75 -1.47 21.51
C THR A 113 -8.84 -2.49 21.74
N ASP A 114 -9.04 -2.83 23.01
CA ASP A 114 -9.98 -3.83 23.50
C ASP A 114 -11.32 -3.74 22.77
N LYS A 115 -11.69 -4.81 22.07
CA LYS A 115 -13.10 -5.12 21.80
C LYS A 115 -13.72 -5.65 23.10
N LYS A 116 -13.85 -4.80 24.11
CA LYS A 116 -14.63 -5.08 25.32
C LYS A 116 -15.57 -3.92 25.63
N SER A 117 -16.77 -3.97 25.05
CA SER A 117 -18.08 -3.61 25.63
C SER A 117 -19.05 -3.17 24.53
N LEU A 118 -19.83 -4.12 24.00
CA LEU A 118 -21.20 -3.82 23.59
C LEU A 118 -22.09 -4.34 24.74
N PRO A 119 -22.77 -3.47 25.51
CA PRO A 119 -23.81 -3.95 26.41
C PRO A 119 -24.96 -4.53 25.56
N GLN A 120 -25.46 -5.69 25.98
CA GLN A 120 -26.73 -6.24 25.50
C GLN A 120 -27.91 -5.38 25.96
#